data_AF-A0A426TA05-F1
#
_entry.id   AF-A0A426TA05-F1
#
_cell.length_a   1.000
_cell.length_b   1.000
_cell.length_c   1.000
_cell.angle_alpha   90.00
_cell.angle_beta   90.00
_cell.angle_gamma   90.00
#
_symmetry.space_group_name_H-M   'P 1'
#
loop_
_entity.id
_entity.type
_entity.pdbx_description
1 polymer ?
#
loop_
_entity_poly.entity_id
_entity_poly.type
_entity_poly.pdbx_seq_one_letter_code
_entity_poly.pdbx_strand_id
1 'polypeptide(L)' 'MFNDELDILEVNYSRIYWAREEGREEGQLQASYSIARNLLSANLSPELIAQSTGLSLSQIHELQGELLTNS' A
#
# COMPACT_ATOMS: atom_id res chain seq x y z
N MET A 1 4.63 -17.65 40.77
CA MET A 1 3.57 -16.73 40.33
C MET A 1 4.12 -16.09 39.07
N PHE A 2 3.70 -16.57 37.91
CA PHE A 2 4.09 -15.94 36.65
C PHE A 2 3.45 -14.55 36.61
N ASN A 3 4.22 -13.58 36.18
CA ASN A 3 4.01 -12.18 36.49
C ASN A 3 3.03 -11.61 35.45
N ASP A 4 1.74 -11.56 35.77
CA ASP A 4 0.66 -11.11 34.86
C ASP A 4 0.93 -9.72 34.24
N GLU A 5 1.77 -8.89 34.87
CA GLU A 5 2.23 -7.59 34.37
C GLU A 5 3.24 -7.69 33.20
N LEU A 6 4.04 -8.76 33.15
CA LEU A 6 5.02 -9.00 32.08
C LEU A 6 4.31 -9.31 30.75
N ASP A 7 3.24 -10.10 30.82
CA ASP A 7 2.40 -10.48 29.66
C ASP A 7 1.68 -9.26 29.06
N ILE A 8 1.22 -8.31 29.88
CA ILE A 8 0.53 -7.10 29.40
C ILE A 8 1.51 -6.16 28.67
N LEU A 9 2.76 -6.07 29.12
CA LEU A 9 3.77 -5.22 28.50
C LEU A 9 4.14 -5.77 27.10
N GLU A 10 4.35 -7.08 26.99
CA GLU A 10 4.68 -7.76 25.74
C GLU A 10 3.57 -7.65 24.69
N VAL A 11 2.30 -7.81 25.13
CA VAL A 11 1.13 -7.63 24.26
C VAL A 11 1.02 -6.18 23.76
N ASN A 12 1.25 -5.18 24.61
CA ASN A 12 1.20 -3.77 24.21
C ASN A 12 2.32 -3.40 23.23
N TYR A 13 3.56 -3.87 23.45
CA TYR A 13 4.66 -3.65 22.52
C TYR A 13 4.38 -4.27 21.15
N SER A 14 3.86 -5.50 21.13
CA SER A 14 3.48 -6.19 19.90
C SER A 14 2.41 -5.39 19.13
N ARG A 15 1.38 -4.89 19.81
CA ARG A 15 0.32 -4.09 19.17
C ARG A 15 0.85 -2.79 18.57
N ILE A 16 1.72 -2.08 19.28
CA ILE A 16 2.33 -0.83 18.77
C ILE A 16 3.23 -1.11 17.57
N TYR A 17 3.97 -2.22 17.60
CA TYR A 17 4.81 -2.64 16.49
C TYR A 17 3.96 -2.92 15.24
N TRP A 18 2.93 -3.76 15.36
CA TRP A 18 2.04 -4.10 14.24
C TRP A 18 1.32 -2.88 13.68
N ALA A 19 0.79 -2.00 14.55
CA ALA A 19 0.13 -0.76 14.09
C ALA A 19 1.07 0.16 13.28
N ARG A 20 2.37 0.18 13.62
CA ARG A 20 3.37 0.93 12.84
C ARG A 20 3.69 0.25 11.51
N GLU A 21 3.80 -1.07 11.52
CA GLU A 21 4.13 -1.82 10.31
C GLU A 21 2.97 -1.79 9.31
N GLU A 22 1.74 -1.98 9.77
CA GLU A 22 0.53 -1.80 8.95
C GLU A 22 0.48 -0.39 8.33
N GLY A 23 0.70 0.66 9.13
CA GLY A 23 0.74 2.03 8.61
C GLY A 23 1.85 2.27 7.58
N ARG A 24 2.99 1.58 7.72
CA ARG A 24 4.10 1.64 6.75
C ARG A 24 3.71 0.95 5.45
N GLU A 25 3.12 -0.24 5.52
CA GLU A 25 2.66 -1.01 4.37
C GLU A 25 1.54 -0.27 3.61
N GLU A 26 0.53 0.24 4.32
CA GLU A 26 -0.53 1.05 3.74
C GLU A 26 0.02 2.30 3.03
N GLY A 27 0.96 3.01 3.67
CA GLY A 27 1.60 4.18 3.07
C GLY A 27 2.38 3.86 1.80
N GLN A 28 3.09 2.73 1.77
CA GLN A 28 3.79 2.27 0.57
C GLN A 28 2.82 1.92 -0.55
N LEU A 29 1.73 1.23 -0.24
CA LEU A 29 0.71 0.87 -1.22
C LEU A 29 0.07 2.14 -1.81
N GLN A 30 -0.35 3.09 -0.98
CA GLN A 30 -0.92 4.36 -1.41
C GLN A 30 0.04 5.17 -2.30
N ALA A 31 1.34 5.16 -1.97
CA ALA A 31 2.36 5.79 -2.80
C ALA A 31 2.47 5.12 -4.19
N SER A 32 2.50 3.78 -4.25
CA SER A 32 2.53 3.04 -5.52
C SER A 32 1.32 3.37 -6.40
N TYR A 33 0.12 3.43 -5.82
CA TYR A 33 -1.11 3.80 -6.53
C TYR A 33 -1.08 5.25 -7.03
N SER A 34 -0.59 6.19 -6.21
CA SER A 34 -0.46 7.60 -6.59
C SER A 34 0.53 7.78 -7.75
N ILE A 35 1.67 7.09 -7.70
CA ILE A 35 2.66 7.09 -8.77
C ILE A 35 2.05 6.50 -10.05
N ALA A 36 1.37 5.35 -9.95
CA ALA A 36 0.75 4.71 -11.10
C ALA A 36 -0.26 5.62 -11.82
N ARG A 37 -1.11 6.34 -11.08
CA ARG A 37 -2.05 7.33 -11.64
C ARG A 37 -1.31 8.43 -12.40
N ASN A 38 -0.26 9.01 -11.81
CA ASN A 38 0.53 10.04 -12.46
C ASN A 38 1.19 9.54 -13.76
N LEU A 39 1.72 8.32 -13.76
CA LEU A 39 2.35 7.72 -14.94
C LEU A 39 1.32 7.39 -16.04
N LEU A 40 0.12 6.93 -15.66
CA LEU A 40 -0.99 6.74 -16.60
C LEU A 40 -1.40 8.07 -17.24
N SER A 41 -1.53 9.14 -16.44
CA SER A 41 -1.80 10.49 -16.96
C SER A 41 -0.69 11.01 -17.87
N ALA A 42 0.54 10.53 -17.70
CA ALA A 42 1.67 10.81 -18.58
C ALA A 42 1.72 9.91 -19.84
N ASN A 43 0.69 9.08 -20.09
CA ASN A 43 0.58 8.15 -21.22
C ASN A 43 1.71 7.10 -21.31
N LEU A 44 2.26 6.69 -20.18
CA LEU A 44 3.19 5.56 -20.13
C LEU A 44 2.45 4.21 -20.28
N SER A 45 3.15 3.18 -20.77
CA SER A 45 2.51 1.89 -21.00
C SER A 45 2.17 1.16 -19.69
N PRO A 46 1.05 0.43 -19.61
CA PRO A 46 0.65 -0.32 -18.41
C PRO A 46 1.73 -1.29 -17.90
N GLU A 47 2.50 -1.91 -18.80
CA GLU A 47 3.58 -2.85 -18.46
C GLU A 47 4.74 -2.16 -17.75
N LEU A 48 5.14 -0.97 -18.24
CA LEU A 48 6.20 -0.19 -17.61
C LEU A 48 5.76 0.35 -16.25
N ILE A 49 4.49 0.73 -16.12
CA ILE A 49 3.93 1.22 -14.86
C ILE A 49 3.87 0.09 -13.82
N ALA A 50 3.41 -1.11 -14.22
CA ALA A 50 3.40 -2.29 -13.36
C ALA A 50 4.81 -2.63 -12.85
N GLN A 51 5.79 -2.64 -13.76
CA GLN A 51 7.20 -2.87 -13.40
C GLN A 51 7.74 -1.80 -12.43
N SER A 52 7.39 -0.54 -12.62
CA SER A 52 7.93 0.59 -11.84
C SER A 52 7.28 0.75 -10.46
N THR A 53 6.03 0.31 -10.29
CA THR A 53 5.24 0.54 -9.06
C THR A 53 5.03 -0.72 -8.23
N GLY A 54 5.34 -1.90 -8.79
CA GLY A 54 5.09 -3.19 -8.16
C GLY A 54 3.61 -3.61 -8.19
N LEU A 55 2.74 -2.84 -8.85
CA LEU A 55 1.34 -3.19 -9.03
C LEU A 55 1.16 -4.21 -10.17
N SER A 56 0.13 -5.04 -10.06
CA SER A 56 -0.24 -5.96 -11.14
C SER A 56 -0.85 -5.23 -12.33
N LEU A 57 -0.73 -5.80 -13.52
CA LEU A 57 -1.37 -5.27 -14.73
C LEU A 57 -2.89 -5.09 -14.55
N SER A 58 -3.56 -6.00 -13.83
CA SER A 58 -4.99 -5.87 -13.54
C SER A 58 -5.30 -4.62 -12.72
N GLN A 59 -4.50 -4.31 -11.69
CA GLN A 59 -4.66 -3.08 -10.89
C GLN A 59 -4.40 -1.83 -11.73
N ILE A 60 -3.44 -1.86 -12.66
CA ILE A 60 -3.17 -0.74 -13.56
C ILE A 60 -4.34 -0.50 -14.53
N HIS A 61 -4.92 -1.56 -15.09
CA HIS A 61 -6.08 -1.43 -15.98
C HIS A 61 -7.33 -0.96 -15.24
N GLU A 62 -7.54 -1.39 -14.00
CA GLU A 62 -8.61 -0.89 -13.15
C GLU A 62 -8.45 0.63 -12.90
N LEU A 63 -7.27 1.07 -12.50
CA LEU A 63 -6.95 2.50 -12.33
C LEU A 63 -7.15 3.31 -13.60
N GLN A 64 -6.78 2.75 -14.74
CA GLN A 64 -6.99 3.39 -16.04
C GLN A 64 -8.48 3.57 -16.34
N GLY A 65 -9.30 2.55 -16.02
CA GLY A 65 -10.75 2.63 -16.12
C GLY A 65 -11.35 3.73 -15.22
N GLU A 66 -10.92 3.80 -13.96
CA GLU A 66 -11.35 4.84 -13.01
C GLU A 66 -11.09 6.25 -13.53
N LEU A 67 -9.91 6.49 -14.11
CA LEU A 67 -9.53 7.80 -14.66
C LEU A 67 -10.40 8.21 -15.86
N LEU A 68 -10.78 7.25 -16.70
CA LEU A 68 -11.64 7.50 -17.87
C LEU A 68 -13.10 7.75 -17.49
N THR A 69 -13.58 7.15 -16.39
CA THR A 69 -14.94 7.37 -15.89
C THR A 69 -15.12 8.65 -15.06
N ASN A 70 -14.03 9.17 -14.49
CA ASN A 70 -14.04 10.38 -13.66
C ASN A 70 -13.60 11.65 -14.43
N SER A 71 -13.45 11.56 -15.77
CA SER A 71 -13.14 12.67 -16.68
C SER A 71 -14.40 13.18 -17.37
#